data_AF-A0A3D3BBQ4-F1
#
_entry.id   AF-A0A3D3BBQ4-F1
#
_cell.length_a   1.000
_cell.length_b   1.000
_cell.length_c   1.000
_cell.angle_alpha   90.00
_cell.angle_beta   90.00
_cell.angle_gamma   90.00
#
_symmetry.space_group_name_H-M   'P 1'
#
loop_
_entity.id
_entity.type
_entity.pdbx_description
1 polymer ?
#
loop_
_entity_poly.entity_id
_entity_poly.type
_entity_poly.pdbx_seq_one_letter_code
_entity_poly.pdbx_strand_id
1 'polypeptide(L)'
;MRLLIGCGVAGVLTIASGCVSSDKQATPAQPKSSVLDVTVNDTNAPRQSAPLGRSRDGFPDFSQPLTAANVQMGNDEAAALQAQLTELGVARSSGAISEAEYQRRLLELRKLAAEHGIDTQAQIAK
;
A
#
# COMPACT_ATOMS: atom_id res chain seq x y z
N MET A 1 21.44 60.55 26.34
CA MET A 1 21.21 60.91 24.93
C MET A 1 20.20 59.90 24.37
N ARG A 2 18.99 60.36 24.07
CA ARG A 2 17.86 59.55 23.59
C ARG A 2 18.06 59.23 22.10
N LEU A 3 17.74 58.01 21.68
CA LEU A 3 16.86 57.81 20.52
C LEU A 3 16.12 56.48 20.67
N LEU A 4 14.80 56.60 20.64
CA LEU A 4 13.77 55.57 20.59
C LEU A 4 13.41 55.28 19.12
N ILE A 5 12.48 54.32 18.92
CA ILE A 5 11.60 54.08 17.75
C ILE A 5 12.10 52.91 16.87
N GLY A 6 11.33 51.86 16.56
CA GLY A 6 9.92 51.50 16.79
C GLY A 6 9.75 50.00 16.47
N CYS A 7 8.98 49.24 17.24
CA CYS A 7 7.53 48.97 17.08
C CYS A 7 7.16 48.43 15.69
N GLY A 8 6.77 47.15 15.63
CA GLY A 8 6.27 46.50 14.41
C GLY A 8 5.84 45.06 14.66
N VAL A 9 4.76 44.90 15.42
CA VAL A 9 3.97 43.66 15.59
C VAL A 9 3.51 43.17 14.22
N ALA A 10 3.62 41.86 13.94
CA ALA A 10 2.52 41.04 13.39
C ALA A 10 3.03 39.65 13.00
N GLY A 11 2.48 38.64 13.67
CA GLY A 11 2.59 37.25 13.22
C GLY A 11 1.92 37.09 11.86
N VAL A 12 2.52 36.25 11.02
CA VAL A 12 1.85 35.71 9.84
C VAL A 12 1.49 34.26 10.13
N LEU A 13 0.18 34.08 10.10
CA LEU A 13 -0.64 32.96 10.46
C LEU A 13 -0.43 31.78 9.51
N THR A 14 -0.42 30.58 10.09
CA THR A 14 -0.54 29.28 9.42
C THR A 14 -1.75 29.26 8.47
N ILE A 15 -1.52 29.06 7.17
CA ILE A 15 -2.61 28.76 6.23
C ILE A 15 -2.77 27.24 6.20
N ALA A 16 -3.73 26.75 6.97
CA ALA A 16 -4.28 25.42 6.79
C ALA A 16 -5.09 25.41 5.48
N SER A 17 -4.57 24.77 4.44
CA SER A 17 -5.36 24.38 3.26
C SER A 17 -6.28 23.23 3.65
N GLY A 18 -7.40 23.57 4.30
CA GLY A 18 -8.53 22.66 4.48
C GLY A 18 -9.35 22.60 3.19
N CYS A 19 -9.39 21.44 2.54
CA CYS A 19 -10.40 21.13 1.56
C CYS A 19 -11.74 20.93 2.30
N VAL A 20 -12.59 21.96 2.32
CA VAL A 20 -14.00 21.80 2.67
C VAL A 20 -14.76 21.49 1.38
N SER A 21 -15.21 20.24 1.22
CA SER A 21 -16.22 19.89 0.22
C SER A 21 -17.54 19.73 0.95
N SER A 22 -18.47 20.65 0.67
CA SER A 22 -19.81 20.64 1.21
C SER A 22 -20.60 19.40 0.80
N ASP A 23 -21.31 18.82 1.76
CA ASP A 23 -22.36 17.85 1.56
C ASP A 23 -23.42 18.36 0.57
N LYS A 24 -23.59 17.63 -0.53
CA LYS A 24 -24.85 17.59 -1.27
C LYS A 24 -25.27 16.14 -1.44
N GLN A 25 -26.23 15.74 -0.60
CA GLN A 25 -27.07 14.58 -0.77
C GLN A 25 -27.79 14.69 -2.13
N ALA A 26 -27.38 13.88 -3.10
CA ALA A 26 -28.17 13.57 -4.28
C ALA A 26 -28.37 12.06 -4.28
N THR A 27 -29.61 11.62 -4.09
CA THR A 27 -30.02 10.21 -4.21
C THR A 27 -29.73 9.72 -5.63
N PRO A 28 -28.80 8.77 -5.85
CA PRO A 28 -28.64 8.14 -7.14
C PRO A 28 -29.56 6.91 -7.20
N ALA A 29 -30.29 6.80 -8.30
CA ALA A 29 -31.02 5.59 -8.67
C ALA A 29 -30.14 4.35 -8.53
N GLN A 30 -30.69 3.26 -8.01
CA GLN A 30 -29.98 1.99 -7.84
C GLN A 30 -29.37 1.55 -9.18
N PRO A 31 -28.03 1.48 -9.30
CA PRO A 31 -27.44 0.82 -10.45
C PRO A 31 -27.79 -0.67 -10.34
N LYS A 32 -28.39 -1.23 -11.39
CA LYS A 32 -28.37 -2.67 -11.64
C LYS A 32 -26.92 -3.03 -11.94
N SER A 33 -26.11 -3.13 -10.90
CA SER A 33 -24.78 -3.68 -11.04
C SER A 33 -24.96 -5.15 -11.34
N SER A 34 -24.71 -5.54 -12.59
CA SER A 34 -24.19 -6.86 -12.90
C SER A 34 -22.82 -6.96 -12.21
N VAL A 35 -22.83 -7.07 -10.88
CA VAL A 35 -21.61 -7.37 -10.13
C VAL A 35 -21.25 -8.78 -10.57
N LEU A 36 -20.21 -8.88 -11.39
CA LEU A 36 -19.51 -10.14 -11.54
C LEU A 36 -19.03 -10.52 -10.14
N ASP A 37 -19.65 -11.57 -9.60
CA ASP A 37 -19.32 -12.11 -8.28
C ASP A 37 -17.94 -12.80 -8.37
N VAL A 38 -16.95 -12.20 -7.73
CA VAL A 38 -15.58 -12.74 -7.65
C VAL A 38 -15.52 -13.65 -6.44
N THR A 39 -15.67 -14.95 -6.67
CA THR A 39 -15.56 -15.95 -5.62
C THR A 39 -14.10 -16.21 -5.26
N VAL A 40 -13.73 -16.01 -3.99
CA VAL A 40 -12.42 -16.38 -3.43
C VAL A 40 -12.59 -17.70 -2.69
N ASN A 41 -12.04 -18.78 -3.22
CA ASN A 41 -12.02 -20.08 -2.55
C ASN A 41 -10.58 -20.40 -2.14
N ASP A 42 -10.25 -20.22 -0.87
CA ASP A 42 -8.90 -20.44 -0.35
C ASP A 42 -8.84 -21.61 0.62
N THR A 43 -7.86 -22.48 0.41
CA THR A 43 -7.31 -23.35 1.45
C THR A 43 -5.84 -23.63 1.09
N ASN A 44 -4.95 -22.64 1.30
CA ASN A 44 -3.48 -22.74 1.25
C ASN A 44 -2.81 -22.99 -0.13
N ALA A 45 -2.91 -22.05 -1.09
CA ALA A 45 -1.89 -21.95 -2.16
C ALA A 45 -1.91 -20.60 -2.91
N PRO A 46 -0.74 -20.04 -3.31
CA PRO A 46 -0.70 -19.00 -4.32
C PRO A 46 -1.03 -19.61 -5.69
N ARG A 47 -2.29 -19.45 -6.12
CA ARG A 47 -2.71 -19.87 -7.46
C ARG A 47 -2.32 -18.80 -8.47
N GLN A 48 -1.46 -19.15 -9.42
CA GLN A 48 -1.26 -18.33 -10.62
C GLN A 48 -2.61 -18.14 -11.31
N SER A 49 -2.93 -16.90 -11.67
CA SER A 49 -4.17 -16.55 -12.36
C SER A 49 -4.26 -17.37 -13.65
N ALA A 50 -5.30 -18.20 -13.78
CA ALA A 50 -5.52 -18.95 -15.01
C ALA A 50 -5.74 -17.97 -16.17
N PRO A 51 -5.19 -18.24 -17.37
CA PRO A 51 -5.43 -17.39 -18.53
C PRO A 51 -6.93 -17.34 -18.83
N LEU A 52 -7.44 -16.14 -19.10
CA LEU A 52 -8.83 -15.94 -19.50
C LEU A 52 -9.14 -16.79 -20.74
N GLY A 53 -10.30 -17.44 -20.75
CA GLY A 53 -10.83 -18.08 -21.94
C GLY A 53 -10.98 -17.07 -23.08
N ARG A 54 -11.00 -17.55 -24.33
CA ARG A 54 -11.27 -16.70 -25.50
C ARG A 54 -12.60 -17.09 -26.11
N SER A 55 -13.38 -16.10 -26.52
CA SER A 55 -14.59 -16.32 -27.30
C SER A 55 -14.24 -16.82 -28.70
N ARG A 56 -15.25 -17.32 -29.43
CA ARG A 56 -15.09 -17.78 -30.82
C ARG A 56 -14.56 -16.68 -31.75
N ASP A 57 -14.79 -15.42 -31.38
CA ASP A 57 -14.38 -14.23 -32.13
C ASP A 57 -12.98 -13.74 -31.75
N GLY A 58 -12.27 -14.45 -30.86
CA GLY A 58 -10.87 -14.19 -30.49
C GLY A 58 -10.67 -13.15 -29.40
N PHE A 59 -11.74 -12.51 -28.91
CA PHE A 59 -11.69 -11.59 -27.78
C PHE A 59 -11.63 -12.35 -26.44
N PRO A 60 -11.07 -11.75 -25.37
CA PRO A 60 -11.12 -12.32 -24.03
C PRO A 60 -12.57 -12.52 -23.56
N ASP A 61 -12.85 -13.70 -23.02
CA ASP A 61 -14.16 -14.09 -22.51
C ASP A 61 -14.23 -13.83 -20.99
N PHE A 62 -15.24 -13.05 -20.58
CA PHE A 62 -15.50 -12.65 -19.19
C PHE A 62 -16.80 -13.25 -18.65
N SER A 63 -17.43 -14.17 -19.39
CA SER A 63 -18.67 -14.84 -18.97
C SER A 63 -18.49 -15.79 -17.79
N GLN A 64 -17.24 -16.19 -17.51
CA GLN A 64 -16.88 -17.01 -16.36
C GLN A 64 -16.51 -16.13 -15.15
N PRO A 65 -16.71 -16.64 -13.92
CA PRO A 65 -16.29 -15.92 -12.71
C PRO A 65 -14.79 -15.62 -12.79
N LEU A 66 -14.45 -14.34 -12.85
CA LEU A 66 -13.07 -13.87 -12.95
C LEU A 66 -12.38 -14.12 -11.61
N THR A 67 -11.33 -14.92 -11.62
CA THR A 67 -10.47 -15.05 -10.43
C THR A 67 -9.58 -13.81 -10.36
N ALA A 68 -9.55 -13.14 -9.20
CA ALA A 68 -8.71 -11.97 -9.00
C ALA A 68 -7.23 -12.30 -9.29
N ALA A 69 -6.57 -11.41 -10.03
CA ALA A 69 -5.16 -11.59 -10.37
C ALA A 69 -4.24 -11.50 -9.14
N ASN A 70 -4.68 -10.77 -8.11
CA ASN A 70 -3.98 -10.61 -6.85
C ASN A 70 -4.80 -11.20 -5.70
N VAL A 71 -4.11 -11.78 -4.71
CA VAL A 71 -4.72 -12.14 -3.43
C VAL A 71 -5.17 -10.85 -2.74
N GLN A 72 -6.45 -10.77 -2.38
CA GLN A 72 -6.95 -9.66 -1.57
C GLN A 72 -6.70 -9.97 -0.09
N MET A 73 -6.14 -8.99 0.62
CA MET A 73 -5.93 -9.10 2.07
C MET A 73 -7.28 -9.24 2.78
N GLY A 74 -7.44 -10.29 3.57
CA GLY A 74 -8.63 -10.51 4.38
C GLY A 74 -8.69 -9.60 5.60
N ASN A 75 -9.86 -9.45 6.22
CA ASN A 75 -10.03 -8.60 7.40
C ASN A 75 -9.15 -9.05 8.59
N ASP A 76 -9.04 -10.36 8.82
CA ASP A 76 -8.23 -10.91 9.91
C ASP A 76 -6.74 -10.70 9.67
N GLU A 77 -6.31 -10.84 8.42
CA GLU A 77 -4.93 -10.58 8.00
C GLU A 77 -4.58 -9.09 8.12
N ALA A 78 -5.50 -8.20 7.73
CA ALA A 78 -5.34 -6.76 7.91
C ALA A 78 -5.21 -6.39 9.38
N ALA A 79 -6.04 -6.98 10.25
CA ALA A 79 -5.98 -6.76 11.70
C ALA A 79 -4.66 -7.26 12.29
N ALA A 80 -4.18 -8.44 11.88
CA ALA A 80 -2.90 -8.99 12.30
C ALA A 80 -1.73 -8.09 11.86
N LEU A 81 -1.76 -7.60 10.63
CA LEU A 81 -0.74 -6.69 10.12
C LEU A 81 -0.74 -5.36 10.87
N GLN A 82 -1.92 -4.80 11.15
CA GLN A 82 -2.05 -3.58 11.95
C GLN A 82 -1.45 -3.75 13.35
N ALA A 83 -1.69 -4.88 14.01
CA ALA A 83 -1.12 -5.18 15.32
C ALA A 83 0.42 -5.23 15.26
N GLN A 84 0.98 -5.92 14.27
CA GLN A 84 2.43 -6.00 14.06
C GLN A 84 3.06 -4.63 13.81
N LEU A 85 2.44 -3.80 12.95
CA LEU A 85 2.94 -2.45 12.67
C LEU A 85 2.89 -1.54 13.90
N THR A 86 1.86 -1.70 14.73
CA THR A 86 1.73 -0.96 15.99
C THR A 86 2.81 -1.37 16.98
N GLU A 87 3.05 -2.67 17.14
CA GLU A 87 4.12 -3.22 17.98
C GLU A 87 5.49 -2.71 17.53
N LEU A 88 5.77 -2.75 16.23
CA LEU A 88 7.01 -2.21 15.66
C LEU A 88 7.15 -0.70 15.90
N GLY A 89 6.06 0.06 15.79
CA GLY A 89 6.03 1.48 16.11
C GLY A 89 6.40 1.76 17.57
N VAL A 90 5.85 0.96 18.50
CA VAL A 90 6.17 1.04 19.94
C VAL A 90 7.62 0.62 20.21
N ALA A 91 8.09 -0.47 19.59
CA ALA A 91 9.45 -0.94 19.74
C ALA A 91 10.48 0.08 19.22
N ARG A 92 10.13 0.82 18.15
CA ARG A 92 10.96 1.91 17.63
C ARG A 92 10.93 3.14 18.54
N SER A 93 9.76 3.55 19.03
CA SER A 93 9.64 4.75 19.88
C SER A 93 10.24 4.54 21.28
N SER A 94 10.18 3.31 21.80
CA SER A 94 10.83 2.92 23.06
C SER A 94 12.34 2.72 22.95
N GLY A 95 12.90 2.75 21.73
CA GLY A 95 14.32 2.48 21.49
C GLY A 95 14.73 1.02 21.64
N ALA A 96 13.77 0.10 21.74
CA ALA A 96 14.02 -1.34 21.78
C ALA A 96 14.59 -1.88 20.45
N ILE A 97 14.27 -1.22 19.32
CA ILE A 97 14.96 -1.42 18.04
C ILE A 97 16.13 -0.44 17.99
N SER A 98 17.36 -0.95 18.11
CA SER A 98 18.53 -0.09 18.06
C SER A 98 18.73 0.49 16.65
N GLU A 99 18.97 1.80 16.55
CA GLU A 99 19.22 2.48 15.27
C GLU A 99 20.43 1.86 14.53
N ALA A 100 21.43 1.38 15.28
CA ALA A 100 22.61 0.71 14.72
C ALA A 100 22.26 -0.62 14.02
N GLU A 101 21.38 -1.44 14.58
CA GLU A 101 20.93 -2.69 13.95
C GLU A 101 20.03 -2.43 12.74
N TYR A 102 19.18 -1.40 12.81
CA TYR A 102 18.39 -0.97 11.65
C TYR A 102 19.31 -0.61 10.48
N GLN A 103 20.34 0.20 10.74
CA GLN A 103 21.32 0.58 9.71
C GLN A 103 22.09 -0.62 9.16
N ARG A 104 22.47 -1.59 10.03
CA ARG A 104 23.08 -2.85 9.58
C ARG A 104 22.19 -3.60 8.60
N ARG A 105 20.92 -3.85 8.96
CA ARG A 105 19.95 -4.53 8.08
C ARG A 105 19.71 -3.77 6.78
N LEU A 106 19.69 -2.44 6.83
CA LEU A 106 19.53 -1.62 5.64
C LEU A 106 20.71 -1.78 4.66
N LEU A 107 21.94 -1.85 5.17
CA LEU A 107 23.13 -2.10 4.36
C LEU A 107 23.09 -3.51 3.73
N GLU A 108 22.68 -4.51 4.50
CA GLU A 108 22.49 -5.88 3.99
C GLU A 108 21.46 -5.94 2.87
N LEU A 109 20.30 -5.29 3.03
CA LEU A 109 19.27 -5.24 1.99
C LEU A 109 19.73 -4.51 0.73
N ARG A 110 20.50 -3.43 0.87
CA ARG A 110 21.09 -2.72 -0.28
C ARG A 110 22.10 -3.59 -1.02
N LYS A 111 22.93 -4.32 -0.28
CA LYS A 111 23.88 -5.27 -0.85
C LYS A 111 23.14 -6.37 -1.61
N LEU A 112 22.12 -6.98 -0.98
CA LEU A 112 21.28 -7.99 -1.62
C LEU A 112 20.65 -7.47 -2.91
N ALA A 113 20.09 -6.26 -2.90
CA ALA A 113 19.48 -5.67 -4.09
C ALA A 113 20.49 -5.46 -5.24
N ALA A 114 21.75 -5.16 -4.93
CA ALA A 114 22.80 -4.96 -5.93
C ALA A 114 23.34 -6.28 -6.50
N GLU A 115 23.54 -7.29 -5.64
CA GLU A 115 24.26 -8.52 -6.00
C GLU A 115 23.32 -9.64 -6.48
N HIS A 116 22.11 -9.72 -5.92
CA HIS A 116 21.22 -10.88 -6.10
C HIS A 116 20.89 -11.18 -7.57
N GLY A 117 20.70 -10.16 -8.40
CA GLY A 117 20.40 -10.35 -9.83
C GLY A 117 21.54 -11.05 -10.57
N ILE A 118 22.78 -10.59 -10.33
CA ILE A 118 23.99 -11.12 -10.97
C ILE A 118 24.26 -12.54 -10.46
N ASP A 119 24.15 -12.74 -9.15
CA ASP A 119 24.38 -14.05 -8.52
C ASP A 119 23.37 -15.09 -9.01
N THR A 120 22.10 -14.72 -9.15
CA THR A 120 21.06 -15.61 -9.67
C THR A 120 21.33 -15.95 -11.14
N GLN A 121 21.76 -14.97 -11.94
CA GLN A 121 22.09 -15.20 -13.34
C GLN A 121 23.29 -16.14 -13.51
N ALA A 122 24.33 -16.00 -12.67
CA ALA A 122 25.48 -16.89 -12.67
C ALA A 122 25.11 -18.33 -12.29
N GLN A 123 24.14 -18.54 -11.39
CA GLN A 123 23.63 -19.86 -11.03
C GLN A 123 22.85 -20.53 -12.17
N ILE A 124 22.13 -19.76 -12.99
CA ILE A 124 21.37 -20.28 -14.15
C ILE A 124 22.32 -20.68 -15.29
N ALA A 125 23.44 -19.97 -15.46
CA ALA A 125 24.40 -20.22 -16.53
C ALA A 125 25.30 -21.44 -16.29
N LYS A 126 25.16 -22.12 -15.15
CA LYS A 126 25.94 -23.30 -14.75
C LYS A 126 25.18 -24.59 -14.99
#